data_AF-A0A2T0BR23-F1
#
_entry.id   AF-A0A2T0BR23-F1
#
_cell.length_a   1.000
_cell.length_b   1.000
_cell.length_c   1.000
_cell.angle_alpha   90.00
_cell.angle_beta   90.00
_cell.angle_gamma   90.00
#
_symmetry.space_group_name_H-M   'P 1'
#
loop_
_entity.id
_entity.type
_entity.pdbx_description
1 polymer ?
#
loop_
_entity_poly.entity_id
_entity_poly.type
_entity_poly.pdbx_seq_one_letter_code
_entity_poly.pdbx_strand_id
1 'polypeptide(L)'
;MKNIIINKKTPFDREKNDIPLIKLLIHTESFHQAIIDEELTINSLIDLSQFKFLNIIFTPTDSNDVIKILEQKGVEITEYKQCKDFITIKSRTFENVVLMGKDLDKYKNNLVEGSSVNKIDLFTARNNYFDYFVVSENDNFFKSKYRKSKDVDSINAIDLVRILLVNLGYFYVNPYYKVNEGYYYLYRFKKLFFNYQYSWSNVVSLHGKNISEDVFNQFDSLSLRLEMICRAADKVSFYDLKYANNDTQDNTVYHLGYLIMLITGVFDDVAWIITKLYSLKLSNMEVGLKIPSKKTSTKFYNKLHIKNIKLYEYLTNNIIQNKIKMVYPLRDTLQHREFMKGIHYLEKSSGYEKNLYRIPKKVVDCIKVFSKGDLKEFGIMWCDGNLYYIEAHTFVSNLLNVVTEIINNVLALIDWKEYLKILSTKELEVLQQTNNKFNQGIGKFLGWCQEPIYF
;
A
#
# COMPACT_ATOMS: atom_id res chain seq x y z
N MET A 1 -28.81 32.32 -6.50
CA MET A 1 -28.72 31.01 -5.83
C MET A 1 -27.49 31.03 -4.94
N LYS A 2 -27.65 30.86 -3.61
CA LYS A 2 -26.50 30.69 -2.72
C LYS A 2 -25.86 29.35 -3.06
N ASN A 3 -24.63 29.35 -3.55
CA ASN A 3 -23.80 28.15 -3.57
C ASN A 3 -23.66 27.70 -2.12
N ILE A 4 -24.46 26.72 -1.72
CA ILE A 4 -24.18 25.93 -0.53
C ILE A 4 -22.87 25.22 -0.89
N ILE A 5 -21.75 25.76 -0.41
CA ILE A 5 -20.49 25.04 -0.38
C ILE A 5 -20.74 23.88 0.57
N ILE A 6 -21.15 22.75 0.01
CA ILE A 6 -21.14 21.49 0.74
C ILE A 6 -19.65 21.26 0.99
N ASN A 7 -19.19 21.50 2.21
CA ASN A 7 -17.86 21.07 2.65
C ASN A 7 -17.83 19.54 2.51
N LYS A 8 -17.36 19.06 1.36
CA LYS A 8 -17.25 17.64 1.08
C LYS A 8 -16.08 17.10 1.88
N LYS A 9 -16.35 16.69 3.12
CA LYS A 9 -15.37 15.99 3.95
C LYS A 9 -15.20 14.54 3.47
N THR A 10 -13.98 14.07 3.48
CA THR A 10 -13.61 12.66 3.31
C THR A 10 -13.42 12.04 4.70
N PRO A 11 -13.40 10.70 4.85
CA PRO A 11 -13.06 10.08 6.13
C PRO A 11 -11.66 10.47 6.63
N PHE A 12 -10.75 10.91 5.76
CA PHE A 12 -9.40 11.34 6.13
C PHE A 12 -9.35 12.79 6.67
N ASP A 13 -10.45 13.53 6.55
CA ASP A 13 -10.61 14.82 7.23
C ASP A 13 -11.11 14.68 8.67
N ARG A 14 -11.47 13.47 9.10
CA ARG A 14 -11.91 13.19 10.47
C ARG A 14 -10.74 13.26 11.44
N GLU A 15 -10.99 13.83 12.60
CA GLU A 15 -10.05 13.85 13.71
C GLU A 15 -10.21 12.59 14.57
N LYS A 16 -9.26 12.38 15.48
CA LYS A 16 -9.23 11.22 16.38
C LYS A 16 -10.53 11.02 17.19
N ASN A 17 -11.25 12.10 17.47
CA ASN A 17 -12.48 12.09 18.26
C ASN A 17 -13.75 11.94 17.40
N ASP A 18 -13.64 11.99 16.08
CA ASP A 18 -14.77 11.89 15.14
C ASP A 18 -15.16 10.42 14.92
N ILE A 19 -15.80 9.80 15.93
CA ILE A 19 -16.24 8.41 15.85
C ILE A 19 -17.60 8.32 15.12
N PRO A 20 -17.76 7.42 14.13
CA PRO A 20 -16.75 6.49 13.61
C PRO A 20 -15.76 7.15 12.64
N LEU A 21 -14.50 6.72 12.71
CA LEU A 21 -13.40 7.21 11.87
C LEU A 21 -13.60 6.82 10.41
N ILE A 22 -14.17 5.65 10.14
CA ILE A 22 -14.51 5.19 8.78
C ILE A 22 -15.75 4.31 8.83
N LYS A 23 -16.59 4.42 7.80
CA LYS A 23 -17.84 3.69 7.64
C LYS A 23 -17.76 2.84 6.37
N LEU A 24 -17.65 1.53 6.53
CA LEU A 24 -17.59 0.58 5.43
C LEU A 24 -18.89 -0.22 5.34
N LEU A 25 -19.39 -0.41 4.12
CA LEU A 25 -20.40 -1.41 3.82
C LEU A 25 -19.73 -2.55 3.04
N ILE A 26 -19.72 -3.76 3.59
CA ILE A 26 -19.14 -4.95 2.96
C ILE A 26 -20.27 -5.76 2.30
N HIS A 27 -20.12 -6.04 1.01
CA HIS A 27 -21.08 -6.85 0.28
C HIS A 27 -20.88 -8.34 0.56
N THR A 28 -21.64 -8.85 1.53
CA THR A 28 -21.50 -10.20 2.09
C THR A 28 -21.54 -11.29 1.03
N GLU A 29 -22.51 -11.24 0.11
CA GLU A 29 -22.70 -12.31 -0.88
C GLU A 29 -21.55 -12.38 -1.90
N SER A 30 -20.93 -11.25 -2.24
CA SER A 30 -19.76 -11.27 -3.15
C SER A 30 -18.53 -11.91 -2.52
N PHE A 31 -18.51 -12.04 -1.19
CA PHE A 31 -17.45 -12.69 -0.42
C PHE A 31 -17.90 -14.01 0.21
N HIS A 32 -19.04 -14.58 -0.21
CA HIS A 32 -19.63 -15.77 0.40
C HIS A 32 -18.60 -16.88 0.65
N GLN A 33 -17.90 -17.31 -0.41
CA GLN A 33 -16.90 -18.38 -0.31
C GLN A 33 -15.69 -17.95 0.53
N ALA A 34 -15.22 -16.71 0.38
CA ALA A 34 -14.10 -16.17 1.13
C ALA A 34 -14.38 -16.08 2.65
N ILE A 35 -15.64 -15.89 3.06
CA ILE A 35 -16.06 -15.94 4.46
C ILE A 35 -16.04 -17.37 4.98
N ILE A 36 -16.58 -18.32 4.20
CA ILE A 36 -16.60 -19.75 4.56
C ILE A 36 -15.18 -20.32 4.69
N ASP A 37 -14.29 -19.96 3.76
CA ASP A 37 -12.91 -20.43 3.73
C ASP A 37 -11.99 -19.67 4.70
N GLU A 38 -12.54 -18.72 5.46
CA GLU A 38 -11.81 -17.85 6.37
C GLU A 38 -10.59 -17.16 5.70
N GLU A 39 -10.78 -16.68 4.46
CA GLU A 39 -9.71 -15.98 3.74
C GLU A 39 -9.17 -14.80 4.56
N LEU A 40 -7.84 -14.69 4.63
CA LEU A 40 -7.13 -13.76 5.51
C LEU A 40 -7.66 -12.32 5.43
N THR A 41 -7.88 -11.81 4.21
CA THR A 41 -8.32 -10.44 3.97
C THR A 41 -9.74 -10.19 4.49
N ILE A 42 -10.65 -11.15 4.29
CA ILE A 42 -12.03 -11.01 4.77
C ILE A 42 -12.13 -11.22 6.27
N ASN A 43 -11.41 -12.20 6.82
CA ASN A 43 -11.31 -12.36 8.27
C ASN A 43 -10.70 -11.11 8.94
N SER A 44 -9.76 -10.42 8.29
CA SER A 44 -9.25 -9.13 8.78
C SER A 44 -10.32 -8.04 8.81
N LEU A 45 -11.21 -7.95 7.82
CA LEU A 45 -12.34 -7.00 7.83
C LEU A 45 -13.37 -7.34 8.90
N ILE A 46 -13.62 -8.63 9.14
CA ILE A 46 -14.45 -9.13 10.25
C ILE A 46 -13.83 -8.72 11.58
N ASP A 47 -12.54 -8.97 11.80
CA ASP A 47 -11.85 -8.60 13.03
C ASP A 47 -11.80 -7.06 13.22
N LEU A 48 -11.68 -6.29 12.14
CA LEU A 48 -11.78 -4.82 12.17
C LEU A 48 -13.15 -4.33 12.66
N SER A 49 -14.23 -5.07 12.40
CA SER A 49 -15.58 -4.68 12.84
C SER A 49 -15.73 -4.62 14.36
N GLN A 50 -14.83 -5.25 15.10
CA GLN A 50 -14.83 -5.26 16.58
C GLN A 50 -14.33 -3.94 17.18
N PHE A 51 -13.67 -3.07 16.39
CA PHE A 51 -13.21 -1.78 16.88
C PHE A 51 -14.35 -0.76 16.92
N LYS A 52 -14.67 -0.25 18.12
CA LYS A 52 -15.76 0.74 18.33
C LYS A 52 -15.58 2.07 17.58
N PHE A 53 -14.36 2.39 17.16
CA PHE A 53 -14.07 3.61 16.39
C PHE A 53 -14.20 3.39 14.87
N LEU A 54 -14.45 2.17 14.41
CA LEU A 54 -14.80 1.83 13.05
C LEU A 54 -16.29 1.49 12.99
N ASN A 55 -16.93 1.73 11.86
CA ASN A 55 -18.29 1.24 11.62
C ASN A 55 -18.27 0.39 10.35
N ILE A 56 -18.21 -0.93 10.52
CA ILE A 56 -18.14 -1.90 9.43
C ILE A 56 -19.41 -2.72 9.46
N ILE A 57 -20.19 -2.63 8.39
CA ILE A 57 -21.50 -3.27 8.29
C ILE A 57 -21.48 -4.23 7.11
N PHE A 58 -21.96 -5.45 7.33
CA PHE A 58 -22.13 -6.46 6.29
C PHE A 58 -23.55 -6.40 5.74
N THR A 59 -23.73 -6.44 4.43
CA THR A 59 -25.06 -6.50 3.81
C THR A 59 -25.80 -7.79 4.20
N PRO A 60 -27.14 -7.81 4.17
CA PRO A 60 -27.89 -9.02 4.43
C PRO A 60 -27.48 -10.17 3.50
N THR A 61 -27.56 -11.40 3.98
CA THR A 61 -27.38 -12.64 3.20
C THR A 61 -28.39 -13.68 3.69
N ASP A 62 -28.78 -14.58 2.80
CA ASP A 62 -29.65 -15.72 3.12
C ASP A 62 -28.83 -16.99 3.49
N SER A 63 -27.50 -16.93 3.45
CA SER A 63 -26.62 -18.06 3.77
C SER A 63 -26.49 -18.27 5.28
N ASN A 64 -27.10 -19.33 5.79
CA ASN A 64 -27.02 -19.71 7.21
C ASN A 64 -25.58 -19.97 7.69
N ASP A 65 -24.72 -20.52 6.83
CA ASP A 65 -23.33 -20.79 7.19
C ASP A 65 -22.55 -19.50 7.38
N VAL A 66 -22.72 -18.54 6.46
CA VAL A 66 -22.11 -17.20 6.56
C VAL A 66 -22.63 -16.45 7.77
N ILE A 67 -23.96 -16.47 8.00
CA ILE A 67 -24.58 -15.87 9.19
C ILE A 67 -23.93 -16.40 10.46
N LYS A 68 -23.83 -17.73 10.59
CA LYS A 68 -23.26 -18.39 11.76
C LYS A 68 -21.80 -17.99 12.00
N ILE A 69 -20.99 -17.93 10.94
CA ILE A 69 -19.58 -17.50 11.03
C ILE A 69 -19.49 -16.04 11.51
N LEU A 70 -20.28 -15.14 10.92
CA LEU A 70 -20.31 -13.73 11.28
C LEU A 70 -20.76 -13.54 12.75
N GLU A 71 -21.82 -14.21 13.18
CA GLU A 71 -22.30 -14.16 14.57
C GLU A 71 -21.26 -14.71 15.57
N GLN A 72 -20.59 -15.81 15.23
CA GLN A 72 -19.51 -16.38 16.07
C GLN A 72 -18.35 -15.40 16.26
N LYS A 73 -18.08 -14.54 15.27
CA LYS A 73 -17.05 -13.49 15.31
C LYS A 73 -17.56 -12.18 15.92
N GLY A 74 -18.81 -12.14 16.37
CA GLY A 74 -19.44 -10.98 17.02
C GLY A 74 -19.90 -9.89 16.04
N VAL A 75 -20.05 -10.22 14.76
CA VAL A 75 -20.61 -9.30 13.75
C VAL A 75 -22.13 -9.29 13.85
N GLU A 76 -22.73 -8.11 13.90
CA GLU A 76 -24.18 -7.98 13.87
C GLU A 76 -24.73 -8.26 12.47
N ILE A 77 -25.67 -9.19 12.38
CA ILE A 77 -26.38 -9.50 11.14
C ILE A 77 -27.35 -8.39 10.81
N THR A 78 -27.39 -8.00 9.53
CA THR A 78 -28.31 -6.99 9.03
C THR A 78 -29.44 -7.60 8.22
N GLU A 79 -30.58 -6.90 8.16
CA GLU A 79 -31.69 -7.23 7.28
C GLU A 79 -32.19 -5.98 6.55
N TYR A 80 -32.72 -6.18 5.34
CA TYR A 80 -33.52 -5.15 4.68
C TYR A 80 -34.97 -5.21 5.18
N LYS A 81 -35.47 -4.10 5.72
CA LYS A 81 -36.84 -3.99 6.21
C LYS A 81 -37.63 -2.97 5.42
N GLN A 82 -38.78 -3.41 4.90
CA GLN A 82 -39.75 -2.52 4.29
C GLN A 82 -40.60 -1.83 5.36
N CYS A 83 -40.59 -0.50 5.36
CA CYS A 83 -41.51 0.36 6.10
C CYS A 83 -42.57 0.93 5.15
N LYS A 84 -43.56 1.68 5.68
CA LYS A 84 -44.73 2.16 4.91
C LYS A 84 -44.36 2.93 3.63
N ASP A 85 -43.31 3.74 3.68
CA ASP A 85 -42.91 4.64 2.60
C ASP A 85 -41.40 4.58 2.28
N PHE A 86 -40.64 3.73 2.97
CA PHE A 86 -39.19 3.62 2.79
C PHE A 86 -38.68 2.22 3.14
N ILE A 87 -37.47 1.90 2.67
CA ILE A 87 -36.75 0.67 2.97
C ILE A 87 -35.55 1.02 3.85
N THR A 88 -35.30 0.25 4.91
CA THR A 88 -34.13 0.39 5.77
C THR A 88 -33.22 -0.83 5.66
N ILE A 89 -31.92 -0.62 5.91
CA ILE A 89 -31.00 -1.66 6.36
C ILE A 89 -30.91 -1.50 7.87
N LYS A 90 -31.10 -2.58 8.63
CA LYS A 90 -31.02 -2.51 10.09
C LYS A 90 -30.31 -3.73 10.69
N SER A 91 -29.74 -3.54 11.85
CA SER A 91 -29.29 -4.57 12.79
C SER A 91 -29.91 -4.31 14.17
N ARG A 92 -29.35 -4.90 15.23
CA ARG A 92 -29.78 -4.61 16.60
C ARG A 92 -29.41 -3.20 17.05
N THR A 93 -28.25 -2.69 16.63
CA THR A 93 -27.72 -1.38 17.08
C THR A 93 -27.66 -0.32 15.98
N PHE A 94 -28.03 -0.66 14.75
CA PHE A 94 -27.97 0.22 13.60
C PHE A 94 -29.27 0.19 12.79
N GLU A 95 -29.71 1.34 12.29
CA GLU A 95 -30.75 1.43 11.26
C GLU A 95 -30.47 2.65 10.37
N ASN A 96 -30.58 2.45 9.06
CA ASN A 96 -30.44 3.54 8.09
C ASN A 96 -31.46 3.40 6.96
N VAL A 97 -32.07 4.52 6.58
CA VAL A 97 -32.99 4.60 5.45
C VAL A 97 -32.19 4.49 4.15
N VAL A 98 -32.46 3.45 3.37
CA VAL A 98 -31.76 3.18 2.11
C VAL A 98 -32.40 3.98 0.98
N LEU A 99 -33.72 3.87 0.82
CA LEU A 99 -34.46 4.55 -0.24
C LEU A 99 -35.93 4.77 0.14
N MET A 100 -36.55 5.78 -0.45
CA MET A 100 -38.00 6.01 -0.38
C MET A 100 -38.70 5.08 -1.38
N GLY A 101 -39.61 4.24 -0.90
CA GLY A 101 -40.24 3.19 -1.70
C GLY A 101 -41.05 2.20 -0.87
N LYS A 102 -42.00 1.52 -1.52
CA LYS A 102 -42.97 0.61 -0.89
C LYS A 102 -42.84 -0.85 -1.32
N ASP A 103 -41.82 -1.18 -2.10
CA ASP A 103 -41.69 -2.51 -2.70
C ASP A 103 -40.22 -2.91 -2.72
N LEU A 104 -39.81 -3.68 -1.70
CA LEU A 104 -38.44 -4.18 -1.56
C LEU A 104 -38.08 -5.17 -2.67
N ASP A 105 -39.01 -6.02 -3.08
CA ASP A 105 -38.74 -7.10 -4.03
C ASP A 105 -38.38 -6.57 -5.42
N LYS A 106 -38.94 -5.42 -5.79
CA LYS A 106 -38.54 -4.68 -7.01
C LYS A 106 -37.03 -4.39 -7.08
N TYR A 107 -36.38 -4.20 -5.93
CA TYR A 107 -34.97 -3.83 -5.82
C TYR A 107 -34.02 -5.00 -5.51
N LYS A 108 -34.54 -6.22 -5.34
CA LYS A 108 -33.74 -7.44 -5.17
C LYS A 108 -33.18 -8.00 -6.48
N ASN A 109 -33.50 -7.39 -7.62
CA ASN A 109 -32.97 -7.81 -8.90
C ASN A 109 -31.54 -7.29 -9.12
N ASN A 110 -30.70 -8.13 -9.74
CA ASN A 110 -29.31 -7.82 -10.04
C ASN A 110 -29.24 -6.69 -11.08
N LEU A 111 -28.30 -5.76 -10.91
CA LEU A 111 -28.08 -4.68 -11.88
C LEU A 111 -27.16 -5.11 -13.04
N VAL A 112 -26.24 -6.03 -12.74
CA VAL A 112 -25.23 -6.56 -13.65
C VAL A 112 -25.43 -8.06 -13.73
N GLU A 113 -25.47 -8.60 -14.95
CA GLU A 113 -25.61 -10.04 -15.18
C GLU A 113 -24.46 -10.82 -14.53
N GLY A 114 -24.80 -11.90 -13.81
CA GLY A 114 -23.83 -12.72 -13.08
C GLY A 114 -23.17 -12.05 -11.87
N SER A 115 -23.60 -10.84 -11.48
CA SER A 115 -23.17 -10.21 -10.23
C SER A 115 -24.09 -10.62 -9.09
N SER A 116 -23.53 -10.76 -7.89
CA SER A 116 -24.30 -10.93 -6.65
C SER A 116 -24.85 -9.60 -6.10
N VAL A 117 -24.39 -8.46 -6.62
CA VAL A 117 -24.78 -7.13 -6.14
C VAL A 117 -26.14 -6.72 -6.73
N ASN A 118 -27.13 -6.54 -5.84
CA ASN A 118 -28.48 -6.18 -6.25
C ASN A 118 -28.69 -4.66 -6.21
N LYS A 119 -29.79 -4.19 -6.80
CA LYS A 119 -30.10 -2.75 -6.84
C LYS A 119 -30.20 -2.17 -5.43
N ILE A 120 -30.80 -2.90 -4.49
CA ILE A 120 -30.91 -2.45 -3.10
C ILE A 120 -29.55 -2.27 -2.44
N ASP A 121 -28.59 -3.18 -2.64
CA ASP A 121 -27.23 -3.08 -2.11
C ASP A 121 -26.52 -1.86 -2.67
N LEU A 122 -26.68 -1.62 -3.96
CA LEU A 122 -26.13 -0.42 -4.60
C LEU A 122 -26.77 0.85 -4.03
N PHE A 123 -28.09 0.89 -3.81
CA PHE A 123 -28.73 2.05 -3.18
C PHE A 123 -28.21 2.28 -1.75
N THR A 124 -28.02 1.21 -0.98
CA THR A 124 -27.42 1.26 0.37
C THR A 124 -26.01 1.84 0.31
N ALA A 125 -25.18 1.34 -0.60
CA ALA A 125 -23.82 1.81 -0.84
C ALA A 125 -23.73 3.26 -1.33
N ARG A 126 -24.74 3.74 -2.06
CA ARG A 126 -24.81 5.13 -2.55
C ARG A 126 -25.41 6.10 -1.54
N ASN A 127 -25.93 5.62 -0.42
CA ASN A 127 -26.32 6.49 0.67
C ASN A 127 -25.06 7.20 1.22
N ASN A 128 -25.15 8.51 1.46
CA ASN A 128 -24.05 9.33 2.00
C ASN A 128 -23.60 8.91 3.42
N TYR A 129 -24.30 7.96 4.04
CA TYR A 129 -23.91 7.37 5.32
C TYR A 129 -22.60 6.59 5.25
N PHE A 130 -22.35 5.83 4.18
CA PHE A 130 -21.13 5.02 4.04
C PHE A 130 -20.04 5.76 3.27
N ASP A 131 -18.79 5.57 3.71
CA ASP A 131 -17.63 6.16 3.04
C ASP A 131 -17.25 5.33 1.82
N TYR A 132 -17.24 4.00 1.98
CA TYR A 132 -16.86 3.04 0.95
C TYR A 132 -17.78 1.82 0.91
N PHE A 133 -17.90 1.24 -0.27
CA PHE A 133 -18.56 -0.03 -0.53
C PHE A 133 -17.52 -1.08 -0.93
N VAL A 134 -17.39 -2.13 -0.14
CA VAL A 134 -16.37 -3.16 -0.31
C VAL A 134 -17.01 -4.35 -1.02
N VAL A 135 -16.50 -4.69 -2.20
CA VAL A 135 -17.02 -5.76 -3.06
C VAL A 135 -15.88 -6.61 -3.58
N SER A 136 -16.11 -7.92 -3.75
CA SER A 136 -15.10 -8.82 -4.32
C SER A 136 -14.69 -8.39 -5.73
N GLU A 137 -13.38 -8.40 -6.00
CA GLU A 137 -12.83 -8.12 -7.35
C GLU A 137 -13.28 -9.13 -8.40
N ASN A 138 -13.70 -10.32 -7.95
CA ASN A 138 -14.21 -11.40 -8.79
C ASN A 138 -15.67 -11.20 -9.19
N ASP A 139 -16.41 -10.33 -8.49
CA ASP A 139 -17.81 -10.04 -8.83
C ASP A 139 -17.91 -9.19 -10.10
N ASN A 140 -18.85 -9.54 -11.00
CA ASN A 140 -19.07 -8.83 -12.26
C ASN A 140 -19.39 -7.34 -12.09
N PHE A 141 -19.97 -6.93 -10.94
CA PHE A 141 -20.20 -5.53 -10.63
C PHE A 141 -18.89 -4.73 -10.55
N PHE A 142 -17.83 -5.31 -9.99
CA PHE A 142 -16.55 -4.63 -9.79
C PHE A 142 -15.86 -4.25 -11.11
N LYS A 143 -16.16 -5.01 -12.17
CA LYS A 143 -15.67 -4.77 -13.54
C LYS A 143 -16.65 -3.95 -14.38
N SER A 144 -17.80 -3.59 -13.82
CA SER A 144 -18.88 -2.93 -14.55
C SER A 144 -18.72 -1.41 -14.63
N LYS A 145 -19.43 -0.80 -15.60
CA LYS A 145 -19.55 0.66 -15.73
C LYS A 145 -20.29 1.35 -14.58
N TYR A 146 -20.95 0.60 -13.70
CA TYR A 146 -21.68 1.14 -12.55
C TYR A 146 -20.78 1.34 -11.32
N ARG A 147 -19.56 0.81 -11.38
CA ARG A 147 -18.54 1.04 -10.36
C ARG A 147 -18.21 2.53 -10.28
N LYS A 148 -18.06 3.03 -9.06
CA LYS A 148 -17.59 4.38 -8.73
C LYS A 148 -16.31 4.28 -7.90
N SER A 149 -15.65 5.42 -7.72
CA SER A 149 -14.40 5.54 -6.94
C SER A 149 -14.53 5.11 -5.47
N LYS A 150 -15.74 5.11 -4.90
CA LYS A 150 -16.01 4.62 -3.54
C LYS A 150 -16.18 3.10 -3.45
N ASP A 151 -16.20 2.40 -4.58
CA ASP A 151 -16.30 0.94 -4.62
C ASP A 151 -14.89 0.35 -4.72
N VAL A 152 -14.49 -0.30 -3.65
CA VAL A 152 -13.12 -0.80 -3.43
C VAL A 152 -13.16 -2.31 -3.17
N ASP A 153 -12.08 -3.00 -3.50
CA ASP A 153 -11.90 -4.38 -3.08
C ASP A 153 -11.47 -4.43 -1.60
N SER A 154 -11.41 -5.65 -1.06
CA SER A 154 -11.08 -5.88 0.36
C SER A 154 -9.64 -5.48 0.71
N ILE A 155 -8.69 -5.63 -0.21
CA ILE A 155 -7.28 -5.24 0.00
C ILE A 155 -7.17 -3.72 0.12
N ASN A 156 -7.78 -2.99 -0.82
CA ASN A 156 -7.83 -1.54 -0.81
C ASN A 156 -8.61 -1.00 0.39
N ALA A 157 -9.68 -1.66 0.82
CA ALA A 157 -10.41 -1.28 2.03
C ALA A 157 -9.53 -1.36 3.28
N ILE A 158 -8.77 -2.45 3.46
CA ILE A 158 -7.84 -2.61 4.57
C ILE A 158 -6.74 -1.55 4.52
N ASP A 159 -6.19 -1.27 3.34
CA ASP A 159 -5.14 -0.24 3.21
C ASP A 159 -5.65 1.16 3.56
N LEU A 160 -6.86 1.52 3.12
CA LEU A 160 -7.51 2.79 3.50
C LEU A 160 -7.72 2.90 5.02
N VAL A 161 -8.24 1.84 5.65
CA VAL A 161 -8.39 1.78 7.12
C VAL A 161 -7.03 1.93 7.79
N ARG A 162 -6.01 1.20 7.32
CA ARG A 162 -4.65 1.27 7.86
C ARG A 162 -4.09 2.67 7.78
N ILE A 163 -4.12 3.31 6.61
CA ILE A 163 -3.59 4.67 6.40
C ILE A 163 -4.24 5.64 7.38
N LEU A 164 -5.57 5.57 7.51
CA LEU A 164 -6.31 6.44 8.42
C LEU A 164 -5.90 6.21 9.88
N LEU A 165 -5.91 4.96 10.32
CA LEU A 165 -5.64 4.59 11.71
C LEU A 165 -4.22 4.95 12.15
N VAL A 166 -3.21 4.64 11.34
CA VAL A 166 -1.81 4.89 11.70
C VAL A 166 -1.51 6.37 11.76
N ASN A 167 -2.12 7.17 10.87
CA ASN A 167 -1.99 8.63 10.91
C ASN A 167 -2.69 9.27 12.10
N LEU A 168 -3.73 8.63 12.64
CA LEU A 168 -4.41 9.06 13.87
C LEU A 168 -3.81 8.45 15.16
N GLY A 169 -2.72 7.68 15.04
CA GLY A 169 -2.00 7.09 16.18
C GLY A 169 -2.64 5.82 16.76
N TYR A 170 -3.43 5.10 15.95
CA TYR A 170 -4.00 3.79 16.25
C TYR A 170 -3.11 2.70 15.66
N PHE A 171 -2.35 2.03 16.53
CA PHE A 171 -1.42 0.96 16.18
C PHE A 171 -1.82 -0.34 16.89
N TYR A 172 -2.97 -0.90 16.52
CA TYR A 172 -3.51 -2.13 17.11
C TYR A 172 -3.06 -3.34 16.30
N VAL A 173 -2.45 -4.30 17.00
CA VAL A 173 -2.20 -5.64 16.44
C VAL A 173 -3.51 -6.42 16.43
N ASN A 174 -4.29 -6.30 17.51
CA ASN A 174 -5.64 -6.83 17.66
C ASN A 174 -6.48 -5.92 18.57
N PRO A 175 -7.80 -6.16 18.77
CA PRO A 175 -8.65 -5.28 19.56
C PRO A 175 -8.20 -5.07 21.01
N TYR A 176 -7.36 -5.96 21.52
CA TYR A 176 -6.90 -5.99 22.91
C TYR A 176 -5.41 -5.67 23.07
N TYR A 177 -4.65 -5.54 21.98
CA TYR A 177 -3.21 -5.34 22.01
C TYR A 177 -2.76 -4.22 21.08
N LYS A 178 -2.18 -3.17 21.68
CA LYS A 178 -1.66 -1.99 21.01
C LYS A 178 -0.14 -1.95 21.12
N VAL A 179 0.52 -1.49 20.05
CA VAL A 179 1.96 -1.20 20.03
C VAL A 179 2.20 0.30 19.84
N ASN A 180 3.46 0.73 19.92
CA ASN A 180 3.83 2.10 19.58
C ASN A 180 4.10 2.24 18.07
N GLU A 181 4.25 3.49 17.62
CA GLU A 181 4.54 3.81 16.22
C GLU A 181 5.84 3.15 15.71
N GLY A 182 6.87 3.07 16.54
CA GLY A 182 8.14 2.44 16.18
C GLY A 182 7.98 0.96 15.84
N TYR A 183 7.23 0.21 16.65
CA TYR A 183 6.91 -1.19 16.39
C TYR A 183 6.07 -1.39 15.12
N TYR A 184 5.12 -0.48 14.86
CA TYR A 184 4.36 -0.48 13.61
C TYR A 184 5.28 -0.36 12.38
N TYR A 185 6.13 0.67 12.36
CA TYR A 185 7.01 0.89 11.21
C TYR A 185 8.11 -0.16 11.09
N LEU A 186 8.60 -0.71 12.21
CA LEU A 186 9.51 -1.86 12.20
C LEU A 186 8.86 -3.09 11.54
N TYR A 187 7.60 -3.39 11.87
CA TYR A 187 6.85 -4.47 11.25
C TYR A 187 6.62 -4.22 9.77
N ARG A 188 6.12 -3.03 9.40
CA ARG A 188 5.84 -2.66 8.00
C ARG A 188 7.08 -2.72 7.13
N PHE A 189 8.20 -2.20 7.64
CA PHE A 189 9.52 -2.30 7.04
C PHE A 189 9.91 -3.77 6.78
N LYS A 190 9.83 -4.64 7.80
CA LYS A 190 10.18 -6.06 7.66
C LYS A 190 9.24 -6.83 6.73
N LYS A 191 7.96 -6.44 6.69
CA LYS A 191 6.95 -7.05 5.82
C LYS A 191 7.20 -6.71 4.35
N LEU A 192 7.51 -5.46 4.04
CA LEU A 192 7.81 -5.04 2.68
C LEU A 192 9.19 -5.55 2.26
N PHE A 193 10.23 -5.23 3.01
CA PHE A 193 11.62 -5.56 2.68
C PHE A 193 12.06 -6.88 3.31
N PHE A 194 11.30 -7.95 3.06
CA PHE A 194 11.46 -9.26 3.68
C PHE A 194 12.90 -9.82 3.63
N ASN A 195 13.61 -9.67 2.50
CA ASN A 195 14.98 -10.18 2.35
C ASN A 195 16.03 -9.34 3.11
N TYR A 196 15.64 -8.20 3.66
CA TYR A 196 16.49 -7.43 4.56
C TYR A 196 16.83 -8.22 5.82
N GLN A 197 15.86 -8.91 6.44
CA GLN A 197 16.13 -9.63 7.70
C GLN A 197 17.21 -10.71 7.54
N TYR A 198 17.14 -11.48 6.45
CA TYR A 198 18.14 -12.50 6.15
C TYR A 198 19.53 -11.87 5.95
N SER A 199 19.60 -10.83 5.12
CA SER A 199 20.86 -10.13 4.82
C SER A 199 21.45 -9.47 6.05
N TRP A 200 20.62 -8.81 6.87
CA TRP A 200 21.04 -8.20 8.13
C TRP A 200 21.58 -9.23 9.11
N SER A 201 20.93 -10.39 9.25
CA SER A 201 21.39 -11.44 10.14
C SER A 201 22.77 -11.97 9.71
N ASN A 202 23.03 -12.07 8.40
CA ASN A 202 24.36 -12.40 7.88
C ASN A 202 25.39 -11.31 8.22
N VAL A 203 25.04 -10.04 7.97
CA VAL A 203 25.91 -8.88 8.24
C VAL A 203 26.34 -8.83 9.70
N VAL A 204 25.38 -8.94 10.63
CA VAL A 204 25.64 -8.94 12.08
C VAL A 204 26.54 -10.12 12.48
N SER A 205 26.27 -11.32 11.95
CA SER A 205 27.04 -12.53 12.31
C SER A 205 28.49 -12.50 11.79
N LEU A 206 28.74 -11.77 10.71
CA LEU A 206 30.03 -11.67 10.02
C LEU A 206 30.80 -10.39 10.36
N HIS A 207 30.18 -9.47 11.10
CA HIS A 207 30.78 -8.20 11.51
C HIS A 207 32.02 -8.44 12.38
N GLY A 208 33.09 -7.69 12.11
CA GLY A 208 34.39 -7.88 12.77
C GLY A 208 35.18 -9.11 12.29
N LYS A 209 34.64 -9.88 11.34
CA LYS A 209 35.33 -11.00 10.67
C LYS A 209 35.61 -10.63 9.21
N ASN A 210 34.78 -11.09 8.29
CA ASN A 210 34.91 -10.85 6.85
C ASN A 210 34.06 -9.67 6.36
N ILE A 211 33.25 -9.06 7.22
CA ILE A 211 32.47 -7.87 6.89
C ILE A 211 33.04 -6.68 7.66
N SER A 212 33.36 -5.64 6.90
CA SER A 212 33.89 -4.39 7.43
C SER A 212 32.82 -3.55 8.12
N GLU A 213 33.27 -2.67 9.00
CA GLU A 213 32.47 -1.63 9.64
C GLU A 213 31.68 -0.78 8.62
N ASP A 214 32.30 -0.47 7.48
CA ASP A 214 31.64 0.26 6.38
C ASP A 214 30.38 -0.47 5.89
N VAL A 215 30.45 -1.78 5.69
CA VAL A 215 29.29 -2.56 5.19
C VAL A 215 28.20 -2.62 6.25
N PHE A 216 28.57 -2.81 7.52
CA PHE A 216 27.63 -2.78 8.64
C PHE A 216 26.87 -1.46 8.69
N ASN A 217 27.58 -0.33 8.66
CA ASN A 217 26.99 1.01 8.68
C ASN A 217 26.13 1.31 7.45
N GLN A 218 26.48 0.77 6.28
CA GLN A 218 25.63 0.91 5.09
C GLN A 218 24.32 0.13 5.19
N PHE A 219 24.34 -1.06 5.80
CA PHE A 219 23.11 -1.80 6.07
C PHE A 219 22.25 -1.13 7.15
N ASP A 220 22.86 -0.51 8.16
CA ASP A 220 22.14 0.27 9.17
C ASP A 220 21.47 1.50 8.55
N SER A 221 22.22 2.30 7.76
CA SER A 221 21.68 3.41 6.96
C SER A 221 20.53 2.96 6.07
N LEU A 222 20.71 1.84 5.36
CA LEU A 222 19.67 1.26 4.52
C LEU A 222 18.40 0.96 5.33
N SER A 223 18.51 0.38 6.52
CA SER A 223 17.34 0.08 7.37
C SER A 223 16.55 1.34 7.73
N LEU A 224 17.25 2.39 8.16
CA LEU A 224 16.65 3.65 8.58
C LEU A 224 15.93 4.31 7.40
N ARG A 225 16.54 4.33 6.21
CA ARG A 225 15.90 4.89 5.02
C ARG A 225 14.69 4.07 4.57
N LEU A 226 14.76 2.74 4.60
CA LEU A 226 13.64 1.87 4.23
C LEU A 226 12.45 2.06 5.18
N GLU A 227 12.69 2.18 6.49
CA GLU A 227 11.65 2.53 7.47
C GLU A 227 11.05 3.91 7.17
N MET A 228 11.90 4.91 6.91
CA MET A 228 11.46 6.28 6.59
C MET A 228 10.68 6.34 5.26
N ILE A 229 10.97 5.46 4.29
CA ILE A 229 10.17 5.32 3.07
C ILE A 229 8.75 4.87 3.42
N CYS A 230 8.57 3.90 4.31
CA CYS A 230 7.24 3.47 4.76
C CYS A 230 6.46 4.64 5.39
N ARG A 231 7.13 5.42 6.25
CA ARG A 231 6.55 6.62 6.90
C ARG A 231 6.14 7.67 5.88
N ALA A 232 7.04 8.02 4.95
CA ALA A 232 6.78 9.03 3.94
C ALA A 232 5.65 8.61 3.00
N ALA A 233 5.61 7.34 2.58
CA ALA A 233 4.57 6.81 1.72
C ALA A 233 3.17 6.88 2.36
N ASP A 234 3.07 6.57 3.65
CA ASP A 234 1.82 6.69 4.41
C ASP A 234 1.36 8.14 4.54
N LYS A 235 2.30 9.09 4.71
CA LYS A 235 1.97 10.51 4.78
C LYS A 235 1.50 11.06 3.44
N VAL A 236 2.15 10.70 2.33
CA VAL A 236 1.69 11.07 0.98
C VAL A 236 0.26 10.57 0.75
N SER A 237 0.03 9.28 1.02
CA SER A 237 -1.29 8.68 0.83
C SER A 237 -2.35 9.34 1.72
N PHE A 238 -2.04 9.60 2.99
CA PHE A 238 -2.97 10.25 3.90
C PHE A 238 -3.41 11.63 3.40
N TYR A 239 -2.47 12.50 3.04
CA TYR A 239 -2.82 13.85 2.58
C TYR A 239 -3.51 13.85 1.21
N ASP A 240 -3.18 12.91 0.31
CA ASP A 240 -3.85 12.77 -0.99
C ASP A 240 -5.31 12.30 -0.86
N LEU A 241 -5.62 11.52 0.19
CA LEU A 241 -6.97 11.01 0.47
C LEU A 241 -7.85 12.00 1.25
N LYS A 242 -7.28 13.09 1.78
CA LYS A 242 -8.04 14.21 2.38
C LYS A 242 -8.79 15.02 1.32
N TYR A 243 -9.66 15.91 1.76
CA TYR A 243 -10.29 16.85 0.85
C TYR A 243 -9.25 17.72 0.14
N ALA A 244 -9.42 17.90 -1.17
CA ALA A 244 -8.48 18.66 -1.99
C ALA A 244 -8.53 20.15 -1.64
N ASN A 245 -7.43 20.65 -1.10
CA ASN A 245 -7.20 22.07 -0.85
C ASN A 245 -5.68 22.36 -0.96
N ASN A 246 -5.27 23.61 -0.74
CA ASN A 246 -3.87 23.99 -0.86
C ASN A 246 -3.00 23.36 0.24
N ASP A 247 -3.50 23.24 1.47
CA ASP A 247 -2.74 22.64 2.57
C ASP A 247 -2.49 21.15 2.32
N THR A 248 -3.49 20.41 1.84
CA THR A 248 -3.35 18.99 1.50
C THR A 248 -2.43 18.81 0.30
N GLN A 249 -2.48 19.73 -0.68
CA GLN A 249 -1.56 19.74 -1.82
C GLN A 249 -0.10 19.94 -1.38
N ASP A 250 0.17 20.97 -0.57
CA ASP A 250 1.52 21.31 -0.12
C ASP A 250 2.14 20.19 0.73
N ASN A 251 1.37 19.63 1.67
CA ASN A 251 1.82 18.51 2.48
C ASN A 251 2.10 17.25 1.65
N THR A 252 1.27 16.98 0.64
CA THR A 252 1.50 15.84 -0.27
C THR A 252 2.81 16.03 -1.04
N VAL A 253 3.05 17.22 -1.62
CA VAL A 253 4.29 17.50 -2.36
C VAL A 253 5.52 17.44 -1.44
N TYR A 254 5.44 17.97 -0.23
CA TYR A 254 6.52 17.90 0.76
C TYR A 254 6.93 16.46 1.06
N HIS A 255 5.97 15.60 1.42
CA HIS A 255 6.25 14.21 1.75
C HIS A 255 6.64 13.39 0.53
N LEU A 256 6.11 13.69 -0.65
CA LEU A 256 6.53 13.06 -1.91
C LEU A 256 7.97 13.44 -2.24
N GLY A 257 8.36 14.69 -2.03
CA GLY A 257 9.74 15.16 -2.14
C GLY A 257 10.70 14.37 -1.24
N TYR A 258 10.34 14.23 0.03
CA TYR A 258 11.10 13.47 1.01
C TYR A 258 11.19 11.97 0.64
N LEU A 259 10.08 11.37 0.22
CA LEU A 259 10.02 9.98 -0.26
C LEU A 259 11.00 9.73 -1.41
N ILE A 260 10.96 10.57 -2.46
CA ILE A 260 11.83 10.44 -3.63
C ILE A 260 13.31 10.57 -3.23
N MET A 261 13.64 11.50 -2.34
CA MET A 261 15.00 11.65 -1.80
C MET A 261 15.46 10.37 -1.09
N LEU A 262 14.63 9.80 -0.21
CA LEU A 262 14.94 8.57 0.50
C LEU A 262 15.17 7.40 -0.46
N ILE A 263 14.32 7.23 -1.48
CA ILE A 263 14.47 6.16 -2.48
C ILE A 263 15.79 6.28 -3.22
N THR A 264 16.19 7.49 -3.63
CA THR A 264 17.51 7.66 -4.26
C THR A 264 18.66 7.34 -3.32
N GLY A 265 18.55 7.70 -2.04
CA GLY A 265 19.55 7.33 -1.03
C GLY A 265 19.61 5.81 -0.78
N VAL A 266 18.48 5.11 -0.80
CA VAL A 266 18.44 3.64 -0.73
C VAL A 266 19.16 3.00 -1.92
N PHE A 267 19.00 3.54 -3.13
CA PHE A 267 19.75 3.06 -4.30
C PHE A 267 21.26 3.31 -4.16
N ASP A 268 21.66 4.43 -3.57
CA ASP A 268 23.06 4.73 -3.29
C ASP A 268 23.63 3.77 -2.24
N ASP A 269 22.93 3.55 -1.12
CA ASP A 269 23.33 2.61 -0.05
C ASP A 269 23.51 1.19 -0.62
N VAL A 270 22.57 0.73 -1.45
CA VAL A 270 22.68 -0.57 -2.13
C VAL A 270 23.88 -0.64 -3.08
N ALA A 271 24.12 0.40 -3.88
CA ALA A 271 25.28 0.44 -4.76
C ALA A 271 26.60 0.36 -3.96
N TRP A 272 26.65 1.02 -2.80
CA TRP A 272 27.80 0.96 -1.90
C TRP A 272 27.96 -0.41 -1.23
N ILE A 273 26.88 -1.01 -0.77
CA ILE A 273 26.87 -2.38 -0.23
C ILE A 273 27.47 -3.35 -1.26
N ILE A 274 26.99 -3.32 -2.50
CA ILE A 274 27.51 -4.16 -3.59
C ILE A 274 29.00 -3.87 -3.85
N THR A 275 29.36 -2.59 -3.93
CA THR A 275 30.75 -2.16 -4.17
C THR A 275 31.70 -2.72 -3.11
N LYS A 276 31.31 -2.66 -1.84
CA LYS A 276 32.13 -3.08 -0.71
C LYS A 276 32.18 -4.60 -0.57
N LEU A 277 31.03 -5.28 -0.63
CA LEU A 277 30.97 -6.74 -0.55
C LEU A 277 31.84 -7.39 -1.65
N TYR A 278 31.67 -6.96 -2.90
CA TYR A 278 32.40 -7.55 -4.03
C TYR A 278 33.76 -6.89 -4.31
N SER A 279 34.20 -5.94 -3.48
CA SER A 279 35.45 -5.20 -3.62
C SER A 279 35.63 -4.61 -5.04
N LEU A 280 34.57 -3.99 -5.56
CA LEU A 280 34.59 -3.30 -6.85
C LEU A 280 35.43 -2.03 -6.66
N LYS A 281 36.73 -2.08 -6.96
CA LYS A 281 37.65 -0.93 -6.83
C LYS A 281 37.19 0.24 -7.73
N LEU A 282 36.32 1.09 -7.20
CA LEU A 282 35.63 2.19 -7.89
C LEU A 282 35.77 3.47 -7.08
N SER A 283 35.82 4.61 -7.76
CA SER A 283 35.71 5.93 -7.13
C SER A 283 34.25 6.28 -6.83
N ASN A 284 34.02 7.26 -5.94
CA ASN A 284 32.67 7.66 -5.53
C ASN A 284 31.76 8.03 -6.71
N MET A 285 32.30 8.68 -7.75
CA MET A 285 31.55 9.10 -8.94
C MET A 285 31.17 7.93 -9.87
N GLU A 286 31.75 6.75 -9.66
CA GLU A 286 31.52 5.56 -10.47
C GLU A 286 30.53 4.59 -9.83
N VAL A 287 30.19 4.78 -8.55
CA VAL A 287 29.23 3.94 -7.80
C VAL A 287 27.81 4.45 -8.03
N GLY A 288 26.93 3.57 -8.50
CA GLY A 288 25.51 3.89 -8.65
C GLY A 288 24.74 2.87 -9.49
N LEU A 289 23.45 2.70 -9.18
CA LEU A 289 22.59 1.73 -9.86
C LEU A 289 22.04 2.22 -11.21
N LYS A 290 22.00 3.53 -11.45
CA LYS A 290 21.47 4.10 -12.70
C LYS A 290 22.46 3.97 -13.85
N ILE A 291 22.06 3.33 -14.94
CA ILE A 291 22.76 3.44 -16.23
C ILE A 291 22.29 4.70 -16.97
N PRO A 292 23.14 5.69 -17.26
CA PRO A 292 22.73 6.89 -17.99
C PRO A 292 22.13 6.53 -19.37
N SER A 293 21.10 7.26 -19.83
CA SER A 293 20.39 6.93 -21.09
C SER A 293 21.26 6.88 -22.35
N LYS A 294 22.43 7.54 -22.34
CA LYS A 294 23.40 7.55 -23.45
C LYS A 294 24.44 6.42 -23.35
N LYS A 295 24.30 5.50 -22.40
CA LYS A 295 25.25 4.42 -22.14
C LYS A 295 24.54 3.07 -22.09
N THR A 296 25.24 2.03 -22.54
CA THR A 296 24.80 0.64 -22.43
C THR A 296 25.21 -0.01 -21.11
N SER A 297 26.30 0.47 -20.50
CA SER A 297 26.81 0.00 -19.21
C SER A 297 27.61 1.10 -18.48
N THR A 298 27.98 0.84 -17.23
CA THR A 298 28.87 1.67 -16.40
C THR A 298 30.05 0.86 -15.90
N LYS A 299 31.09 1.53 -15.37
CA LYS A 299 32.23 0.83 -14.74
C LYS A 299 31.79 -0.05 -13.56
N PHE A 300 30.81 0.42 -12.78
CA PHE A 300 30.17 -0.37 -11.72
C PHE A 300 29.64 -1.71 -12.25
N TYR A 301 28.82 -1.67 -13.30
CA TYR A 301 28.24 -2.88 -13.88
C TYR A 301 29.28 -3.80 -14.53
N ASN A 302 30.27 -3.23 -15.24
CA ASN A 302 31.35 -4.03 -15.82
C ASN A 302 32.16 -4.80 -14.76
N LYS A 303 32.40 -4.18 -13.59
CA LYS A 303 33.08 -4.84 -12.47
C LYS A 303 32.17 -5.86 -11.77
N LEU A 304 30.88 -5.53 -11.63
CA LEU A 304 29.89 -6.43 -11.03
C LEU A 304 29.71 -7.71 -11.85
N HIS A 305 29.66 -7.61 -13.19
CA HIS A 305 29.55 -8.77 -14.09
C HIS A 305 30.59 -9.85 -13.80
N ILE A 306 31.82 -9.44 -13.48
CA ILE A 306 32.94 -10.36 -13.17
C ILE A 306 32.74 -11.04 -11.81
N LYS A 307 32.07 -10.38 -10.86
CA LYS A 307 31.96 -10.81 -9.46
C LYS A 307 30.66 -11.54 -9.13
N ASN A 308 29.55 -11.13 -9.73
CA ASN A 308 28.24 -11.75 -9.56
C ASN A 308 27.38 -11.51 -10.81
N ILE A 309 27.37 -12.50 -11.70
CA ILE A 309 26.63 -12.45 -12.97
C ILE A 309 25.12 -12.32 -12.77
N LYS A 310 24.55 -13.04 -11.79
CA LYS A 310 23.10 -13.03 -11.55
C LYS A 310 22.60 -11.66 -11.11
N LEU A 311 23.32 -11.03 -10.19
CA LEU A 311 23.00 -9.67 -9.73
C LEU A 311 23.20 -8.64 -10.85
N TYR A 312 24.24 -8.81 -11.68
CA TYR A 312 24.44 -8.00 -12.88
C TYR A 312 23.27 -8.13 -13.86
N GLU A 313 22.87 -9.35 -14.22
CA GLU A 313 21.79 -9.62 -15.17
C GLU A 313 20.46 -9.03 -14.69
N TYR A 314 20.16 -9.20 -13.40
CA TYR A 314 18.98 -8.59 -12.78
C TYR A 314 19.00 -7.07 -12.87
N LEU A 315 20.08 -6.44 -12.38
CA LEU A 315 20.16 -4.98 -12.32
C LEU A 315 20.31 -4.32 -13.69
N THR A 316 20.89 -4.99 -14.69
CA THR A 316 21.02 -4.46 -16.07
C THR A 316 19.82 -4.78 -16.96
N ASN A 317 18.88 -5.61 -16.48
CA ASN A 317 17.62 -5.86 -17.18
C ASN A 317 16.91 -4.54 -17.52
N ASN A 318 16.36 -4.46 -18.74
CA ASN A 318 15.72 -3.24 -19.24
C ASN A 318 14.54 -2.77 -18.36
N ILE A 319 13.71 -3.69 -17.85
CA ILE A 319 12.59 -3.37 -16.98
C ILE A 319 13.10 -2.79 -15.66
N ILE A 320 14.07 -3.46 -15.03
CA ILE A 320 14.65 -3.04 -13.74
C ILE A 320 15.36 -1.69 -13.87
N GLN A 321 16.11 -1.47 -14.95
CA GLN A 321 16.73 -0.18 -15.21
C GLN A 321 15.70 0.95 -15.41
N ASN A 322 14.56 0.69 -16.05
CA ASN A 322 13.50 1.70 -16.17
C ASN A 322 12.83 2.01 -14.82
N LYS A 323 12.62 0.99 -13.98
CA LYS A 323 12.16 1.16 -12.59
C LYS A 323 13.14 1.98 -11.73
N ILE A 324 14.45 1.80 -11.90
CA ILE A 324 15.46 2.63 -11.22
C ILE A 324 15.47 4.06 -11.79
N LYS A 325 15.44 4.19 -13.12
CA LYS A 325 15.56 5.49 -13.82
C LYS A 325 14.39 6.42 -13.57
N MET A 326 13.16 5.93 -13.42
CA MET A 326 11.97 6.78 -13.25
C MET A 326 12.05 7.70 -12.03
N VAL A 327 12.81 7.34 -11.00
CA VAL A 327 12.94 8.13 -9.76
C VAL A 327 13.80 9.39 -9.95
N TYR A 328 14.78 9.35 -10.84
CA TYR A 328 15.76 10.45 -10.98
C TYR A 328 15.15 11.71 -11.60
N PRO A 329 14.35 11.67 -12.68
CA PRO A 329 13.67 12.86 -13.15
C PRO A 329 12.72 13.48 -12.11
N LEU A 330 12.11 12.66 -11.24
CA LEU A 330 11.31 13.18 -10.12
C LEU A 330 12.20 13.93 -9.13
N ARG A 331 13.32 13.33 -8.72
CA ARG A 331 14.31 13.98 -7.85
C ARG A 331 14.78 15.30 -8.46
N ASP A 332 15.16 15.31 -9.73
CA ASP A 332 15.66 16.50 -10.42
C ASP A 332 14.59 17.60 -10.43
N THR A 333 13.31 17.26 -10.63
CA THR A 333 12.19 18.21 -10.61
C THR A 333 11.96 18.78 -9.21
N LEU A 334 12.07 17.95 -8.18
CA LEU A 334 11.86 18.34 -6.79
C LEU A 334 13.05 19.13 -6.21
N GLN A 335 14.27 18.93 -6.73
CA GLN A 335 15.50 19.58 -6.27
C GLN A 335 15.93 20.79 -7.12
N HIS A 336 15.39 20.96 -8.33
CA HIS A 336 15.73 22.05 -9.23
C HIS A 336 14.54 22.99 -9.50
N ARG A 337 14.79 24.05 -10.29
CA ARG A 337 13.98 25.30 -10.41
C ARG A 337 12.50 25.13 -10.82
N GLU A 338 12.03 23.92 -11.13
CA GLU A 338 10.64 23.63 -11.47
C GLU A 338 10.01 22.71 -10.41
N PHE A 339 9.75 23.26 -9.22
CA PHE A 339 9.11 22.50 -8.15
C PHE A 339 7.78 21.88 -8.63
N MET A 340 7.49 20.66 -8.18
CA MET A 340 6.30 19.92 -8.60
C MET A 340 5.03 20.72 -8.30
N LYS A 341 4.20 20.96 -9.33
CA LYS A 341 2.94 21.70 -9.20
C LYS A 341 1.76 20.74 -9.13
N GLY A 342 0.86 20.99 -8.18
CA GLY A 342 -0.45 20.35 -8.13
C GLY A 342 -1.51 21.16 -8.88
N ILE A 343 -2.57 20.49 -9.31
CA ILE A 343 -3.79 21.09 -9.84
C ILE A 343 -5.00 20.52 -9.10
N HIS A 344 -6.04 21.34 -8.98
CA HIS A 344 -7.35 20.88 -8.52
C HIS A 344 -8.10 20.24 -9.68
N TYR A 345 -8.49 18.98 -9.52
CA TYR A 345 -9.22 18.20 -10.51
C TYR A 345 -10.59 17.82 -9.98
N LEU A 346 -11.64 18.27 -10.67
CA LEU A 346 -13.01 17.84 -10.41
C LEU A 346 -13.36 16.66 -11.31
N GLU A 347 -13.49 15.49 -10.71
CA GLU A 347 -13.93 14.29 -11.42
C GLU A 347 -15.43 14.42 -11.77
N LYS A 348 -15.76 14.59 -13.04
CA LYS A 348 -17.13 14.86 -13.51
C LYS A 348 -18.15 13.76 -13.14
N SER A 349 -17.72 12.51 -13.05
CA SER A 349 -18.60 11.35 -12.80
C SER A 349 -18.99 11.20 -11.33
N SER A 350 -18.09 11.58 -10.41
CA SER A 350 -18.28 11.45 -8.96
C SER A 350 -18.57 12.79 -8.29
N GLY A 351 -18.25 13.90 -8.96
CA GLY A 351 -18.22 15.24 -8.39
C GLY A 351 -17.15 15.38 -7.30
N TYR A 352 -16.18 14.45 -7.23
CA TYR A 352 -15.15 14.45 -6.21
C TYR A 352 -13.97 15.31 -6.66
N GLU A 353 -13.44 16.09 -5.72
CA GLU A 353 -12.28 16.95 -5.96
C GLU A 353 -11.03 16.21 -5.49
N LYS A 354 -10.01 16.18 -6.35
CA LYS A 354 -8.71 15.59 -6.06
C LYS A 354 -7.61 16.58 -6.42
N ASN A 355 -6.50 16.52 -5.70
CA ASN A 355 -5.26 17.12 -6.17
C ASN A 355 -4.58 16.15 -7.14
N LEU A 356 -4.15 16.64 -8.30
CA LEU A 356 -3.29 15.87 -9.20
C LEU A 356 -1.93 16.56 -9.34
N TYR A 357 -0.86 15.79 -9.45
CA TYR A 357 0.50 16.31 -9.41
C TYR A 357 1.23 16.10 -10.72
N ARG A 358 1.84 17.17 -11.24
CA ARG A 358 2.56 17.10 -12.50
C ARG A 358 3.83 16.28 -12.36
N ILE A 359 4.02 15.30 -13.24
CA ILE A 359 5.27 14.53 -13.35
C ILE A 359 5.96 14.76 -14.71
N PRO A 360 7.30 14.63 -14.77
CA PRO A 360 8.03 14.71 -16.03
C PRO A 360 7.66 13.58 -16.99
N LYS A 361 7.55 13.89 -18.28
CA LYS A 361 7.35 12.90 -19.36
C LYS A 361 8.34 11.73 -19.30
N LYS A 362 9.60 11.99 -18.94
CA LYS A 362 10.63 10.95 -18.78
C LYS A 362 10.25 9.86 -17.77
N VAL A 363 9.50 10.22 -16.72
CA VAL A 363 8.99 9.26 -15.72
C VAL A 363 7.97 8.34 -16.38
N VAL A 364 7.03 8.92 -17.13
CA VAL A 364 6.00 8.19 -17.87
C VAL A 364 6.60 7.28 -18.93
N ASP A 365 7.60 7.74 -19.67
CA ASP A 365 8.30 6.94 -20.67
C ASP A 365 8.97 5.71 -20.04
N CYS A 366 9.54 5.83 -18.83
CA CYS A 366 10.05 4.69 -18.07
C CYS A 366 8.93 3.74 -17.62
N ILE A 367 7.81 4.27 -17.10
CA ILE A 367 6.67 3.46 -16.63
C ILE A 367 6.07 2.62 -17.76
N LYS A 368 5.90 3.21 -18.95
CA LYS A 368 5.36 2.51 -20.14
C LYS A 368 6.08 1.21 -20.47
N VAL A 369 7.38 1.11 -20.17
CA VAL A 369 8.18 -0.09 -20.45
C VAL A 369 7.72 -1.29 -19.63
N PHE A 370 7.23 -1.07 -18.41
CA PHE A 370 6.90 -2.16 -17.48
C PHE A 370 5.43 -2.18 -17.03
N SER A 371 4.64 -1.16 -17.31
CA SER A 371 3.20 -1.14 -17.02
C SER A 371 2.33 -1.76 -18.13
N LYS A 372 2.95 -2.38 -19.15
CA LYS A 372 2.27 -2.95 -20.33
C LYS A 372 1.32 -1.98 -21.03
N GLY A 373 1.52 -0.68 -20.86
CA GLY A 373 0.69 0.38 -21.44
C GLY A 373 -0.46 0.86 -20.56
N ASP A 374 -0.79 0.19 -19.45
CA ASP A 374 -1.77 0.73 -18.50
C ASP A 374 -1.09 1.73 -17.57
N LEU A 375 -1.32 3.01 -17.83
CA LEU A 375 -0.77 4.10 -17.02
C LEU A 375 -1.67 4.43 -15.82
N LYS A 376 -2.95 4.07 -15.87
CA LYS A 376 -3.90 4.35 -14.79
C LYS A 376 -3.62 3.48 -13.58
N GLU A 377 -3.20 2.24 -13.80
CA GLU A 377 -2.72 1.35 -12.73
C GLU A 377 -1.58 2.00 -11.92
N PHE A 378 -0.75 2.83 -12.56
CA PHE A 378 0.34 3.56 -11.90
C PHE A 378 -0.08 4.94 -11.37
N GLY A 379 -1.38 5.23 -11.34
CA GLY A 379 -1.94 6.49 -10.85
C GLY A 379 -1.88 7.65 -11.83
N ILE A 380 -1.52 7.45 -13.11
CA ILE A 380 -1.49 8.54 -14.11
C ILE A 380 -2.90 8.76 -14.65
N MET A 381 -3.53 9.86 -14.21
CA MET A 381 -4.95 10.13 -14.43
C MET A 381 -5.22 11.06 -15.61
N TRP A 382 -4.32 12.01 -15.87
CA TRP A 382 -4.54 13.05 -16.88
C TRP A 382 -3.29 13.34 -17.70
N CYS A 383 -3.50 13.58 -18.99
CA CYS A 383 -2.48 13.94 -19.96
C CYS A 383 -2.96 15.13 -20.79
N ASP A 384 -2.17 16.19 -20.84
CA ASP A 384 -2.39 17.37 -21.68
C ASP A 384 -1.10 17.68 -22.46
N GLY A 385 -1.06 17.28 -23.73
CA GLY A 385 0.14 17.36 -24.56
C GLY A 385 1.32 16.58 -23.97
N ASN A 386 2.32 17.31 -23.44
CA ASN A 386 3.51 16.73 -22.79
C ASN A 386 3.44 16.80 -21.25
N LEU A 387 2.31 17.20 -20.68
CA LEU A 387 2.07 17.28 -19.25
C LEU A 387 1.32 16.05 -18.79
N TYR A 388 1.85 15.38 -17.76
CA TYR A 388 1.25 14.19 -17.17
C TYR A 388 0.99 14.45 -15.69
N TYR A 389 -0.16 13.98 -15.21
CA TYR A 389 -0.59 14.21 -13.84
C TYR A 389 -0.94 12.89 -13.15
N ILE A 390 -0.45 12.75 -11.92
CA ILE A 390 -0.69 11.58 -11.07
C ILE A 390 -1.67 11.89 -9.95
N GLU A 391 -2.42 10.87 -9.55
CA GLU A 391 -3.00 10.76 -8.22
C GLU A 391 -1.95 10.13 -7.29
N ALA A 392 -1.62 10.81 -6.18
CA ALA A 392 -0.38 10.54 -5.46
C ALA A 392 -0.44 9.24 -4.65
N HIS A 393 -1.59 8.90 -4.09
CA HIS A 393 -1.78 7.66 -3.33
C HIS A 393 -1.49 6.42 -4.20
N THR A 394 -2.15 6.31 -5.35
CA THR A 394 -1.95 5.18 -6.29
C THR A 394 -0.51 5.17 -6.80
N PHE A 395 0.04 6.33 -7.16
CA PHE A 395 1.41 6.42 -7.64
C PHE A 395 2.43 5.96 -6.60
N VAL A 396 2.28 6.39 -5.34
CA VAL A 396 3.20 6.03 -4.26
C VAL A 396 3.07 4.57 -3.86
N SER A 397 1.87 4.00 -3.85
CA SER A 397 1.67 2.57 -3.60
C SER A 397 2.46 1.73 -4.62
N ASN A 398 2.34 2.06 -5.91
CA ASN A 398 3.07 1.38 -6.96
C ASN A 398 4.58 1.65 -6.94
N LEU A 399 5.00 2.87 -6.62
CA LEU A 399 6.40 3.21 -6.43
C LEU A 399 7.02 2.40 -5.27
N LEU A 400 6.29 2.23 -4.17
CA LEU A 400 6.73 1.43 -3.04
C LEU A 400 6.89 -0.04 -3.43
N ASN A 401 5.99 -0.59 -4.24
CA ASN A 401 6.12 -1.95 -4.78
C ASN A 401 7.38 -2.08 -5.66
N VAL A 402 7.65 -1.10 -6.52
CA VAL A 402 8.85 -1.06 -7.36
C VAL A 402 10.12 -1.06 -6.52
N VAL A 403 10.20 -0.22 -5.49
CA VAL A 403 11.36 -0.14 -4.60
C VAL A 403 11.52 -1.44 -3.83
N THR A 404 10.42 -1.96 -3.28
CA THR A 404 10.38 -3.23 -2.54
C THR A 404 10.92 -4.39 -3.37
N GLU A 405 10.45 -4.52 -4.61
CA GLU A 405 10.93 -5.53 -5.55
C GLU A 405 12.44 -5.41 -5.80
N ILE A 406 12.94 -4.21 -6.09
CA ILE A 406 14.37 -3.98 -6.36
C ILE A 406 15.20 -4.39 -5.14
N ILE A 407 14.85 -3.90 -3.96
CA ILE A 407 15.63 -4.14 -2.75
C ILE A 407 15.60 -5.61 -2.36
N ASN A 408 14.43 -6.25 -2.37
CA ASN A 408 14.33 -7.67 -2.02
C ASN A 408 15.13 -8.54 -2.98
N ASN A 409 15.05 -8.30 -4.29
CA ASN A 409 15.79 -9.09 -5.27
C ASN A 409 17.29 -8.86 -5.19
N VAL A 410 17.74 -7.61 -5.02
CA VAL A 410 19.17 -7.32 -4.85
C VAL A 410 19.73 -8.05 -3.63
N LEU A 411 19.06 -7.94 -2.48
CA LEU A 411 19.51 -8.56 -1.23
C LEU A 411 19.50 -10.10 -1.31
N ALA A 412 18.52 -10.70 -1.98
CA ALA A 412 18.47 -12.15 -2.22
C ALA A 412 19.56 -12.66 -3.17
N LEU A 413 20.00 -11.82 -4.12
CA LEU A 413 21.04 -12.18 -5.09
C LEU A 413 22.47 -11.95 -4.58
N ILE A 414 22.65 -11.43 -3.36
CA ILE A 414 23.96 -11.38 -2.72
C ILE A 414 24.42 -12.82 -2.42
N ASP A 415 25.63 -13.17 -2.85
CA ASP A 415 26.20 -14.49 -2.60
C ASP A 415 26.79 -14.58 -1.19
N TRP A 416 25.91 -14.84 -0.22
CA TRP A 416 26.31 -15.01 1.17
C TRP A 416 27.11 -16.29 1.43
N LYS A 417 27.05 -17.30 0.54
CA LYS A 417 27.65 -18.62 0.79
C LYS A 417 29.14 -18.56 1.03
N GLU A 418 29.86 -17.75 0.26
CA GLU A 418 31.31 -17.58 0.41
C GLU A 418 31.67 -16.94 1.77
N TYR A 419 30.89 -15.97 2.23
CA TYR A 419 31.14 -15.30 3.51
C TYR A 419 30.84 -16.20 4.69
N LEU A 420 29.78 -17.00 4.61
CA LEU A 420 29.33 -17.87 5.70
C LEU A 420 30.31 -19.02 6.01
N LYS A 421 31.24 -19.36 5.11
CA LYS A 421 32.27 -20.41 5.33
C LYS A 421 33.18 -20.15 6.54
N ILE A 422 33.31 -18.88 6.98
CA ILE A 422 34.15 -18.53 8.13
C ILE A 422 33.43 -18.72 9.48
N LEU A 423 32.11 -18.89 9.47
CA LEU A 423 31.35 -19.07 10.70
C LEU A 423 31.51 -20.50 11.22
N SER A 424 31.58 -20.63 12.53
CA SER A 424 31.51 -21.93 13.20
C SER A 424 30.13 -22.56 13.04
N THR A 425 30.03 -23.89 13.20
CA THR A 425 28.75 -24.62 13.15
C THR A 425 27.71 -24.02 14.11
N LYS A 426 28.13 -23.68 15.34
CA LYS A 426 27.24 -23.06 16.34
C LYS A 426 26.70 -21.70 15.89
N GLU A 427 27.54 -20.87 15.26
CA GLU A 427 27.10 -19.57 14.75
C GLU A 427 26.13 -19.71 13.56
N LEU A 428 26.37 -20.69 12.68
CA LEU A 428 25.45 -21.03 11.60
C LEU A 428 24.10 -21.51 12.12
N GLU A 429 24.07 -22.32 13.18
CA GLU A 429 22.83 -22.78 13.82
C GLU A 429 22.04 -21.60 14.41
N VAL A 430 22.70 -20.66 15.10
CA VAL A 430 22.04 -19.45 15.65
C VAL A 430 21.45 -18.58 14.55
N LEU A 431 22.21 -18.38 13.46
CA LEU A 431 21.75 -17.65 12.28
C LEU A 431 20.52 -18.31 11.64
N GLN A 432 20.55 -19.63 11.45
CA GLN A 432 19.43 -20.39 10.90
C GLN A 432 18.20 -20.31 11.81
N GLN A 433 18.37 -20.46 13.13
CA GLN A 433 17.27 -20.34 14.08
C GLN A 433 16.61 -18.95 14.04
N THR A 434 17.41 -17.89 13.93
CA THR A 434 16.89 -16.52 13.85
C THR A 434 16.06 -16.31 12.59
N ASN A 435 16.55 -16.77 11.44
CA ASN A 435 15.83 -16.69 10.18
C ASN A 435 14.58 -17.58 10.16
N ASN A 436 14.64 -18.77 10.77
CA ASN A 436 13.48 -19.65 10.90
C ASN A 436 12.38 -19.00 11.75
N LYS A 437 12.74 -18.31 12.84
CA LYS A 437 11.77 -17.55 13.64
C LYS A 437 11.10 -16.44 12.83
N PHE A 438 11.87 -15.74 11.99
CA PHE A 438 11.33 -14.72 11.09
C PHE A 438 10.35 -15.30 10.06
N ASN A 439 10.72 -16.43 9.44
CA ASN A 439 9.90 -17.12 8.44
C ASN A 439 8.61 -17.72 9.01
N GLN A 440 8.53 -17.94 10.33
CA GLN A 440 7.31 -18.39 11.01
C GLN A 440 6.27 -17.28 11.21
N GLY A 441 6.62 -16.02 10.97
CA GLY A 441 5.73 -14.87 11.14
C GLY A 441 6.47 -13.67 11.72
N ILE A 442 6.28 -12.49 11.13
CA ILE A 442 6.94 -11.26 11.55
C ILE A 442 6.39 -10.81 12.90
N GLY A 443 5.08 -10.94 13.13
CA GLY A 443 4.47 -10.66 14.43
C GLY A 443 5.11 -11.51 15.52
N LYS A 444 5.22 -12.83 15.28
CA LYS A 444 5.86 -13.77 16.23
C LYS A 444 7.34 -13.46 16.44
N PHE A 445 8.06 -13.09 15.38
CA PHE A 445 9.45 -12.65 15.45
C PHE A 445 9.63 -11.39 16.30
N LEU A 446 8.68 -10.46 16.25
CA LEU A 446 8.64 -9.26 17.08
C LEU A 446 8.09 -9.50 18.50
N GLY A 447 7.80 -10.75 18.86
CA GLY A 447 7.29 -11.14 20.17
C GLY A 447 5.79 -10.96 20.35
N TRP A 448 5.03 -10.85 19.27
CA TRP A 448 3.57 -10.79 19.30
C TRP A 448 2.95 -12.18 19.19
N CYS A 449 1.77 -12.37 19.78
CA CYS A 449 1.08 -13.66 19.74
C CYS A 449 0.51 -14.00 18.35
N GLN A 450 0.30 -13.01 17.49
CA GLN A 450 -0.34 -13.14 16.17
C GLN A 450 0.12 -12.05 15.22
N GLU A 451 -0.21 -12.21 13.94
CA GLU A 451 -0.04 -11.15 12.94
C GLU A 451 -1.07 -10.02 13.16
N PRO A 452 -0.69 -8.75 12.89
CA PRO A 452 -1.61 -7.63 12.99
C PRO A 452 -2.75 -7.68 11.99
N ILE A 453 -3.93 -7.23 12.41
CA ILE A 453 -5.15 -7.20 11.59
C ILE A 453 -5.01 -6.33 10.33
N TYR A 454 -4.32 -5.19 10.44
CA TYR A 454 -4.31 -4.20 9.35
C TYR A 454 -2.92 -3.58 9.06
N PHE A 455 -1.82 -4.10 9.60
CA PHE A 455 -0.50 -3.46 9.44
C PHE A 455 0.14 -3.63 8.07
#